data_AF-A0A6B1HC58-F1
#
_entry.id   AF-A0A6B1HC58-F1
#
_cell.length_a   1.000
_cell.length_b   1.000
_cell.length_c   1.000
_cell.angle_alpha   90.00
_cell.angle_beta   90.00
_cell.angle_gamma   90.00
#
_symmetry.space_group_name_H-M   'P 1'
#
loop_
_entity.id
_entity.type
_entity.pdbx_description
1 polymer ?
#
loop_
_entity_poly.entity_id
_entity_poly.type
_entity_poly.pdbx_seq_one_letter_code
_entity_poly.pdbx_strand_id
1 'polypeptide(L)'
;MSVLRAAADNVRAELAANPKLRLGVWTIVAILLGYWVSVPQAARVGQVAADYATMDARLARGRDLVARQDWQQRLDEARAAEKALNDRVWHADNPGLAQAQVRTAVEEMARRVRLEVRVDVGISRSVPGVPDLWQVDVQVNSRSNVEAALGFVHELA
;
A
#
# COMPACT_ATOMS: atom_id res chain seq x y z
N MET A 1 -6.76 -19.81 -59.61
CA MET A 1 -7.75 -20.54 -58.77
C MET A 1 -8.34 -21.80 -59.42
N SER A 2 -8.15 -22.08 -60.72
CA SER A 2 -8.67 -23.30 -61.39
C SER A 2 -7.87 -24.58 -61.10
N VAL A 3 -6.55 -24.46 -60.92
CA VAL A 3 -5.63 -25.60 -60.73
C VAL A 3 -5.89 -26.37 -59.42
N LEU A 4 -6.28 -25.66 -58.35
CA LEU A 4 -6.63 -26.27 -57.06
C LEU A 4 -7.94 -27.05 -57.11
N ARG A 5 -8.90 -26.64 -57.95
CA ARG A 5 -10.17 -27.36 -58.12
C ARG A 5 -9.98 -28.62 -58.95
N ALA A 6 -9.25 -28.53 -60.06
CA ALA A 6 -8.91 -29.70 -60.88
C ALA A 6 -8.09 -30.75 -60.10
N ALA A 7 -7.16 -30.31 -59.26
CA ALA A 7 -6.42 -31.20 -58.37
C ALA A 7 -7.34 -31.86 -57.32
N ALA A 8 -8.27 -31.11 -56.73
CA ALA A 8 -9.23 -31.64 -55.77
C ALA A 8 -10.20 -32.68 -56.38
N ASP A 9 -10.62 -32.46 -57.63
CA ASP A 9 -11.53 -33.37 -58.34
C ASP A 9 -10.81 -34.67 -58.77
N ASN A 10 -9.55 -34.59 -59.21
CA ASN A 10 -8.73 -35.78 -59.50
C ASN A 10 -8.43 -36.60 -58.24
N VAL A 11 -8.08 -35.94 -57.14
CA VAL A 11 -7.84 -36.60 -55.85
C VAL A 11 -9.11 -37.30 -55.35
N ARG A 12 -10.29 -36.67 -55.51
CA ARG A 12 -11.59 -37.30 -55.18
C ARG A 12 -11.88 -38.54 -56.05
N ALA A 13 -11.58 -38.48 -57.34
CA ALA A 13 -11.77 -39.60 -58.25
C ALA A 13 -10.87 -40.79 -57.91
N GLU A 14 -9.59 -40.54 -57.60
CA GLU A 14 -8.64 -41.58 -57.17
C GLU A 14 -8.96 -42.16 -55.78
N LEU A 15 -9.49 -41.35 -54.86
CA LEU A 15 -9.96 -41.77 -53.54
C LEU A 15 -11.21 -42.64 -53.60
N ALA A 16 -12.10 -42.40 -54.56
CA ALA A 16 -13.29 -43.21 -54.78
C ALA A 16 -12.96 -44.57 -55.43
N ALA A 17 -11.96 -44.60 -56.31
CA ALA A 17 -11.54 -45.80 -57.02
C ALA A 17 -10.75 -46.80 -56.14
N ASN A 18 -10.02 -46.33 -55.12
CA ASN A 18 -9.14 -47.18 -54.31
C ASN A 18 -9.56 -47.25 -52.82
N PRO A 19 -10.20 -48.36 -52.37
CA PRO A 19 -10.70 -48.49 -51.00
C PRO A 19 -9.59 -48.50 -49.93
N LYS A 20 -8.38 -48.94 -50.27
CA LYS A 20 -7.20 -48.90 -49.37
C LYS A 20 -6.73 -47.47 -49.10
N LEU A 21 -6.81 -46.59 -50.10
CA LEU A 21 -6.41 -45.18 -49.97
C LEU A 21 -7.40 -44.41 -49.09
N ARG A 22 -8.70 -44.74 -49.21
CA ARG A 22 -9.76 -44.19 -48.36
C ARG A 22 -9.56 -44.52 -46.88
N LEU A 23 -9.16 -45.76 -46.56
CA LEU A 23 -8.79 -46.16 -45.20
C LEU A 23 -7.62 -45.33 -44.66
N GLY A 24 -6.56 -45.16 -45.44
CA GLY A 24 -5.41 -44.32 -45.05
C GLY A 24 -5.81 -42.86 -44.78
N VAL A 25 -6.65 -42.27 -45.62
CA VAL A 25 -7.16 -40.91 -45.40
C VAL A 25 -8.02 -40.82 -44.14
N TRP A 26 -8.91 -41.79 -43.90
CA TRP A 26 -9.68 -41.83 -42.66
C TRP A 26 -8.81 -41.96 -41.42
N THR A 27 -7.72 -42.74 -41.49
CA THR A 27 -6.75 -42.84 -40.40
C THR A 27 -6.06 -41.49 -40.12
N ILE A 28 -5.62 -40.79 -41.17
CA ILE A 28 -4.99 -39.46 -41.03
C ILE A 28 -5.98 -38.45 -40.43
N VAL A 29 -7.23 -38.45 -40.91
CA VAL A 29 -8.30 -37.59 -40.37
C VAL A 29 -8.58 -37.90 -38.91
N ALA A 30 -8.63 -39.18 -38.52
CA ALA A 30 -8.83 -39.58 -37.13
C ALA A 30 -7.69 -39.13 -36.20
N ILE A 31 -6.43 -39.25 -36.66
CA ILE A 31 -5.25 -38.77 -35.93
C ILE A 31 -5.30 -37.24 -35.77
N LEU A 32 -5.64 -36.52 -36.84
CA LEU A 32 -5.77 -35.06 -36.80
C LEU A 32 -6.87 -34.62 -35.83
N LEU A 33 -8.04 -35.27 -35.87
CA LEU A 33 -9.13 -35.00 -34.93
C LEU A 33 -8.71 -35.24 -33.47
N GLY A 34 -8.04 -36.37 -33.20
CA GLY A 34 -7.52 -36.68 -31.87
C GLY A 34 -6.53 -35.62 -31.38
N TYR A 35 -5.61 -35.20 -32.24
CA TYR A 35 -4.64 -34.14 -31.95
C TYR A 35 -5.34 -32.81 -31.64
N TRP A 36 -6.29 -32.39 -32.47
CA TRP A 36 -7.04 -31.14 -32.29
C TRP A 36 -7.86 -31.09 -30.99
N VAL A 37 -8.35 -32.23 -30.51
CA VAL A 37 -9.08 -32.32 -29.24
C VAL A 37 -8.14 -32.36 -28.04
N SER A 38 -6.99 -33.03 -28.14
CA SER A 38 -6.05 -33.19 -27.02
C SER A 38 -5.28 -31.91 -26.67
N VAL A 39 -4.83 -31.15 -27.67
CA VAL A 39 -4.04 -29.92 -27.46
C VAL A 39 -4.74 -28.89 -26.54
N PRO A 40 -6.02 -28.53 -26.76
CA PRO A 40 -6.70 -27.57 -25.90
C PRO A 40 -7.01 -28.13 -24.50
N GLN A 41 -7.12 -29.45 -24.32
CA GLN A 41 -7.33 -30.03 -22.99
C GLN A 41 -6.07 -29.93 -22.12
N ALA A 42 -4.89 -30.19 -22.68
CA ALA A 42 -3.63 -30.07 -21.95
C ALA A 42 -3.39 -28.62 -21.46
N ALA A 43 -3.70 -27.63 -22.30
CA ALA A 43 -3.60 -26.22 -21.93
C ALA A 43 -4.57 -25.84 -20.80
N ARG A 44 -5.82 -26.33 -20.85
CA ARG A 44 -6.82 -26.07 -19.81
C ARG A 44 -6.44 -26.68 -18.46
N VAL A 45 -5.91 -27.89 -18.44
CA VAL A 45 -5.47 -28.55 -17.19
C VAL A 45 -4.33 -27.77 -16.54
N GLY A 46 -3.36 -27.28 -17.33
CA GLY A 46 -2.29 -26.43 -16.82
C GLY A 46 -2.78 -25.11 -16.23
N GLN A 47 -3.74 -24.45 -16.89
CA GLN A 47 -4.33 -23.20 -16.40
C GLN A 47 -5.10 -23.42 -15.09
N VAL A 48 -5.93 -24.46 -15.03
CA VAL A 48 -6.69 -24.80 -13.83
C VAL A 48 -5.76 -25.13 -12.65
N ALA A 49 -4.67 -25.87 -12.88
CA ALA A 49 -3.69 -26.17 -11.83
C ALA A 49 -2.98 -24.90 -11.32
N ALA A 50 -2.62 -23.97 -12.21
CA ALA A 50 -2.06 -22.69 -11.83
C ALA A 50 -3.05 -21.85 -11.00
N ASP A 51 -4.31 -21.81 -11.42
CA ASP A 51 -5.37 -21.10 -10.68
C ASP A 51 -5.55 -21.67 -9.27
N TYR A 52 -5.61 -22.99 -9.12
CA TYR A 52 -5.68 -23.64 -7.80
C TYR A 52 -4.47 -23.31 -6.92
N ALA A 53 -3.25 -23.35 -7.47
CA ALA A 53 -2.05 -23.00 -6.73
C ALA A 53 -2.07 -21.53 -6.25
N THR A 54 -2.57 -20.61 -7.07
CA THR A 54 -2.68 -19.20 -6.67
C THR A 54 -3.75 -18.98 -5.60
N MET A 55 -4.87 -19.70 -5.66
CA MET A 55 -5.94 -19.60 -4.66
C MET A 55 -5.50 -20.18 -3.32
N ASP A 56 -4.78 -21.31 -3.33
CA ASP A 56 -4.25 -21.92 -2.12
C ASP A 56 -3.20 -21.02 -1.46
N ALA A 57 -2.31 -20.41 -2.24
CA ALA A 57 -1.35 -19.42 -1.74
C ALA A 57 -2.01 -18.15 -1.17
N ARG A 58 -3.18 -17.75 -1.68
CA ARG A 58 -3.98 -16.64 -1.10
C ARG A 58 -4.62 -17.06 0.22
N LEU A 59 -5.17 -18.26 0.30
CA LEU A 59 -5.76 -18.80 1.52
C LEU A 59 -4.72 -19.00 2.63
N ALA A 60 -3.53 -19.51 2.30
CA ALA A 60 -2.43 -19.66 3.24
C ALA A 60 -2.02 -18.31 3.85
N ARG A 61 -1.82 -17.29 3.01
CA ARG A 61 -1.51 -15.93 3.48
C ARG A 61 -2.63 -15.33 4.33
N GLY A 62 -3.89 -15.54 3.95
CA GLY A 62 -5.04 -15.11 4.74
C GLY A 62 -5.08 -15.76 6.12
N ARG A 63 -4.83 -17.07 6.19
CA ARG A 63 -4.75 -17.81 7.46
C ARG A 63 -3.60 -17.34 8.32
N ASP A 64 -2.42 -17.08 7.75
CA ASP A 64 -1.27 -16.55 8.49
C ASP A 64 -1.57 -15.16 9.08
N LEU A 65 -2.28 -14.30 8.34
CA LEU A 65 -2.68 -12.97 8.83
C LEU A 65 -3.72 -13.04 9.95
N VAL A 66 -4.61 -14.03 9.92
CA VAL A 66 -5.62 -14.27 10.97
C VAL A 66 -5.01 -14.97 12.19
N ALA A 67 -4.03 -15.85 11.98
CA ALA A 67 -3.30 -16.53 13.06
C ALA A 67 -2.41 -15.58 13.86
N ARG A 68 -1.94 -14.49 13.23
CA ARG A 68 -1.27 -13.39 13.92
C ARG A 68 -2.29 -12.62 14.77
N GLN A 69 -2.38 -13.00 16.04
CA GLN A 69 -3.22 -12.36 17.06
C GLN A 69 -2.62 -11.03 17.60
N ASP A 70 -1.53 -10.56 16.98
CA ASP A 70 -0.80 -9.36 17.39
C ASP A 70 -1.45 -8.05 16.91
N TRP A 71 -2.56 -8.11 16.15
CA TRP A 71 -3.23 -6.91 15.63
C TRP A 71 -3.63 -5.93 16.73
N GLN A 72 -4.14 -6.43 17.86
CA GLN A 72 -4.50 -5.57 18.97
C GLN A 72 -3.26 -4.91 19.58
N GLN A 73 -2.20 -5.68 19.80
CA GLN A 73 -0.93 -5.17 20.29
C GLN A 73 -0.33 -4.13 19.34
N ARG A 74 -0.35 -4.37 18.02
CA ARG A 74 0.15 -3.44 17.01
C ARG A 74 -0.69 -2.17 16.92
N LEU A 75 -2.01 -2.28 17.13
CA LEU A 75 -2.89 -1.12 17.20
C LEU A 75 -2.56 -0.28 18.44
N ASP A 76 -2.33 -0.93 19.58
CA ASP A 76 -1.98 -0.25 20.82
C ASP A 76 -0.59 0.40 20.72
N GLU A 77 0.39 -0.28 20.10
CA GLU A 77 1.71 0.28 19.79
C GLU A 77 1.62 1.48 18.83
N ALA A 78 0.79 1.39 17.79
CA ALA A 78 0.60 2.48 16.84
C ALA A 78 -0.07 3.70 17.51
N ARG A 79 -1.09 3.48 18.35
CA ARG A 79 -1.73 4.56 19.13
C ARG A 79 -0.79 5.17 20.15
N ALA A 80 0.04 4.37 20.80
CA ALA A 80 1.05 4.87 21.73
C ALA A 80 2.08 5.74 20.99
N ALA A 81 2.52 5.32 19.80
CA ALA A 81 3.42 6.09 18.96
C ALA A 81 2.78 7.39 18.45
N GLU A 82 1.52 7.34 18.00
CA GLU A 82 0.76 8.51 17.58
C GLU A 82 0.59 9.51 18.73
N LYS A 83 0.25 9.02 19.93
CA LYS A 83 0.16 9.87 21.12
C LYS A 83 1.51 10.49 21.47
N ALA A 84 2.59 9.72 21.47
CA ALA A 84 3.93 10.23 21.74
C ALA A 84 4.38 11.28 20.70
N LEU A 85 3.92 11.15 19.46
CA LEU A 85 4.19 12.14 18.42
C LEU A 85 3.35 13.41 18.61
N ASN A 86 2.05 13.26 18.91
CA ASN A 86 1.16 14.39 19.19
C ASN A 86 1.56 15.17 20.45
N ASP A 87 2.10 14.49 21.46
CA ASP A 87 2.62 15.14 22.67
C ASP A 87 3.88 15.98 22.39
N ARG A 88 4.60 15.70 21.30
CA ARG A 88 5.83 16.42 20.90
C ARG A 88 5.62 17.41 19.77
N VAL A 89 4.58 17.24 18.97
CA VAL A 89 4.28 18.06 17.79
C VAL A 89 2.95 18.75 17.99
N TRP A 90 2.98 20.06 18.24
CA TRP A 90 1.77 20.87 18.30
C TRP A 90 1.12 20.98 16.92
N HIS A 91 -0.15 20.58 16.84
CA HIS A 91 -0.96 20.68 15.63
C HIS A 91 -1.98 21.81 15.78
N ALA A 92 -2.08 22.66 14.76
CA ALA A 92 -3.08 23.73 14.72
C ALA A 92 -3.54 23.97 13.29
N ASP A 93 -4.84 24.20 13.11
CA ASP A 93 -5.46 24.39 11.78
C ASP A 93 -5.01 25.67 11.07
N ASN A 94 -4.52 26.64 11.85
CA ASN A 94 -3.99 27.88 11.30
C ASN A 94 -2.86 28.46 12.18
N PRO A 95 -2.02 29.34 11.61
CA PRO A 95 -0.90 29.94 12.33
C PRO A 95 -1.29 30.72 13.60
N GLY A 96 -2.48 31.34 13.62
CA GLY A 96 -2.97 32.09 14.79
C GLY A 96 -3.34 31.18 15.96
N LEU A 97 -3.97 30.03 15.67
CA LEU A 97 -4.25 29.00 16.64
C LEU A 97 -2.95 28.36 17.16
N ALA A 98 -1.95 28.15 16.29
CA ALA A 98 -0.64 27.67 16.71
C ALA A 98 0.00 28.61 17.75
N GLN A 99 -0.02 29.91 17.49
CA GLN A 99 0.50 30.92 18.42
C GLN A 99 -0.25 30.93 19.76
N ALA A 100 -1.59 30.83 19.73
CA ALA A 100 -2.41 30.82 20.92
C ALA A 100 -2.18 29.56 21.77
N GLN A 101 -2.08 28.39 21.13
CA GLN A 101 -1.77 27.12 21.81
C GLN A 101 -0.39 27.17 22.46
N VAL A 102 0.63 27.61 21.71
CA VAL A 102 2.00 27.75 22.23
C VAL A 102 2.05 28.74 23.40
N ARG A 103 1.38 29.90 23.28
CA ARG A 103 1.28 30.86 24.38
C ARG A 103 0.67 30.23 25.63
N THR A 104 -0.45 29.53 25.47
CA THR A 104 -1.17 28.89 26.58
C THR A 104 -0.30 27.84 27.27
N ALA A 105 0.39 27.01 26.48
CA ALA A 105 1.30 25.99 27.00
C ALA A 105 2.45 26.62 27.82
N VAL A 106 3.09 27.67 27.30
CA VAL A 106 4.18 28.38 27.97
C VAL A 106 3.69 29.07 29.25
N GLU A 107 2.50 29.68 29.24
CA GLU A 107 1.88 30.29 30.43
C GLU A 107 1.48 29.25 31.49
N GLU A 108 1.04 28.05 31.10
CA GLU A 108 0.79 26.95 32.03
C GLU A 108 2.07 26.42 32.69
N MET A 109 3.13 26.26 31.91
CA MET A 109 4.46 25.88 32.43
C MET A 109 4.97 26.94 33.41
N ALA A 110 4.92 28.23 33.03
CA ALA A 110 5.30 29.32 33.91
C ALA A 110 4.51 29.32 35.24
N ARG A 111 3.21 29.01 35.20
CA ARG A 111 2.37 28.89 36.41
C ARG A 111 2.78 27.71 37.29
N ARG A 112 3.17 26.56 36.72
CA ARG A 112 3.65 25.39 37.49
C ARG A 112 4.89 25.72 38.33
N VAL A 113 5.83 26.46 37.75
CA VAL A 113 7.04 26.95 38.46
C VAL A 113 6.83 28.27 39.22
N ARG A 114 5.58 28.75 39.36
CA ARG A 114 5.23 30.01 40.06
C ARG A 114 6.01 31.23 39.55
N LEU A 115 6.29 31.26 38.25
CA LEU A 115 7.06 32.31 37.60
C LEU A 115 6.10 33.36 37.02
N GLU A 116 6.29 34.62 37.37
CA GLU A 116 5.66 35.72 36.62
C GLU A 116 6.44 35.94 35.32
N VAL A 117 5.79 35.65 34.20
CA VAL A 117 6.37 35.68 32.86
C VAL A 117 5.50 36.53 31.96
N ARG A 118 6.13 37.35 31.13
CA ARG A 118 5.52 37.94 29.94
C ARG A 118 5.96 37.12 28.73
N VAL A 119 4.99 36.46 28.08
CA VAL A 119 5.22 35.65 26.89
C VAL A 119 4.86 36.48 25.66
N ASP A 120 5.86 36.82 24.86
CA ASP A 120 5.68 37.47 23.56
C ASP A 120 5.92 36.43 22.46
N VAL A 121 4.84 36.04 21.78
CA VAL A 121 4.88 35.09 20.66
C VAL A 121 5.04 35.85 19.35
N GLY A 122 6.11 35.55 18.60
CA GLY A 122 6.44 36.14 17.31
C GLY A 122 5.59 35.60 16.16
N ILE A 123 5.76 36.20 14.98
CA ILE A 123 5.01 35.83 13.77
C ILE A 123 5.44 34.43 13.30
N SER A 124 4.47 33.57 13.00
CA SER A 124 4.71 32.22 12.48
C SER A 124 5.34 32.28 11.10
N ARG A 125 6.49 31.63 10.93
CA ARG A 125 7.22 31.56 9.64
C ARG A 125 7.09 30.15 9.07
N SER A 126 6.76 30.03 7.79
CA SER A 126 6.77 28.72 7.12
C SER A 126 8.20 28.20 7.01
N VAL A 127 8.41 26.92 7.29
CA VAL A 127 9.72 26.27 7.19
C VAL A 127 10.02 25.95 5.72
N PRO A 128 11.14 26.45 5.15
CA PRO A 128 11.48 26.19 3.76
C PRO A 128 11.62 24.68 3.47
N GLY A 129 10.91 24.20 2.45
CA GLY A 129 11.02 22.80 1.98
C GLY A 129 10.05 21.82 2.65
N VAL A 130 9.22 22.26 3.62
CA VAL A 130 8.19 21.41 4.24
C VAL A 130 6.85 22.15 4.24
N PRO A 131 5.87 21.76 3.39
CA PRO A 131 4.53 22.34 3.42
C PRO A 131 3.87 22.05 4.78
N ASP A 132 3.02 22.97 5.24
CA ASP A 132 2.23 22.89 6.49
C ASP A 132 3.04 22.81 7.80
N LEU A 133 4.35 23.10 7.75
CA LEU A 133 5.18 23.28 8.94
C LEU A 133 5.44 24.77 9.20
N TRP A 134 5.13 25.21 10.41
CA TRP A 134 5.37 26.58 10.87
C TRP A 134 6.32 26.61 12.06
N GLN A 135 7.30 27.49 12.00
CA GLN A 135 8.14 27.86 13.13
C GLN A 135 7.49 29.04 13.87
N VAL A 136 7.30 28.88 15.18
CA VAL A 136 6.79 29.92 16.06
C VAL A 136 7.91 30.32 17.02
N ASP A 137 8.38 31.55 16.92
CA ASP A 137 9.39 32.07 17.84
C ASP A 137 8.70 32.57 19.13
N VAL A 138 9.19 32.17 20.29
CA VAL A 138 8.65 32.58 21.59
C VAL A 138 9.73 33.29 22.39
N GLN A 139 9.44 34.52 22.82
CA GLN A 139 10.27 35.26 23.77
C GLN A 139 9.61 35.25 25.15
N VAL A 140 10.35 34.76 26.14
CA VAL A 140 9.91 34.62 27.53
C VAL A 140 10.71 35.61 28.36
N ASN A 141 10.06 36.67 28.82
CA ASN A 141 10.67 37.65 29.71
C ASN A 141 10.18 37.42 31.14
N SER A 142 11.09 37.17 32.08
CA SER A 142 10.75 36.95 33.50
C SER A 142 11.61 37.82 34.42
N ARG A 143 11.02 38.26 35.54
CA ARG A 143 11.74 38.81 36.70
C ARG A 143 11.86 37.71 37.75
N SER A 144 12.78 36.76 37.56
CA SER A 144 12.93 35.61 38.46
C SER A 144 14.37 35.30 38.83
N ASN A 145 14.54 34.52 39.89
CA ASN A 145 15.83 33.99 40.33
C ASN A 145 16.33 32.90 39.36
N VAL A 146 17.66 32.79 39.20
CA VAL A 146 18.35 31.85 38.29
C VAL A 146 17.89 30.41 38.48
N GLU A 147 17.60 29.96 39.70
CA GLU A 147 17.10 28.61 39.98
C GLU A 147 15.72 28.34 39.36
N ALA A 148 14.81 29.32 39.39
CA ALA A 148 13.48 29.19 38.83
C ALA A 148 13.50 29.30 37.30
N ALA A 149 14.43 30.08 36.75
CA ALA A 149 14.71 30.11 35.31
C ALA A 149 15.28 28.77 34.81
N LEU A 150 16.20 28.14 35.56
CA LEU A 150 16.74 26.83 35.23
C LEU A 150 15.69 25.71 35.30
N GLY A 151 14.81 25.74 36.32
CA GLY A 151 13.69 24.80 36.41
C GLY A 151 12.72 24.91 35.21
N PHE A 152 12.47 26.14 34.74
CA PHE A 152 11.63 26.38 33.57
C PHE A 152 12.28 25.88 32.26
N VAL A 153 13.59 26.07 32.08
CA VAL A 153 14.32 25.52 30.92
C VAL A 153 14.32 23.99 30.93
N HIS A 154 14.42 23.36 32.12
CA HIS A 154 14.36 21.91 32.21
C HIS A 154 12.98 21.34 31.89
N GLU A 155 11.89 22.05 32.21
CA GLU A 155 10.54 21.64 31.78
C GLU A 155 10.30 21.78 30.27
N LEU A 156 11.07 22.63 29.58
CA LEU A 156 10.95 22.86 28.13
C LEU A 156 11.74 21.87 27.25
N ALA A 157 12.68 21.11 27.83
CA ALA A 157 13.58 20.18 27.13
C ALA A 157 13.09 18.73 27.21
#